data_AF-A0A6A8MIM9-F1
#
_entry.id   AF-A0A6A8MIM9-F1
#
_cell.length_a   1.000
_cell.length_b   1.000
_cell.length_c   1.000
_cell.angle_alpha   90.00
_cell.angle_beta   90.00
_cell.angle_gamma   90.00
#
_symmetry.space_group_name_H-M   'P 1'
#
loop_
_entity.id
_entity.type
_entity.pdbx_description
1 polymer ?
#
loop_
_entity_poly.entity_id
_entity_poly.type
_entity_poly.pdbx_seq_one_letter_code
_entity_poly.pdbx_strand_id
1 'polypeptide(L)'
;MKEKQTLVELKTIVNLQIPEYDKLLTDLPNQDKIKFRRDIVNRLRISGYRNKEIAEKIGCSLRTVEKDLQIIRERSKKWYTDESIKDYCESIQDFIIFYDNAIEDLQILYQETTEIKEKLEILNKITEFRNSKLELYSKTKSVKNFIEELQE
;
A
#
# COMPACT_ATOMS: atom_id res chain seq x y z
N MET A 1 6.15 -13.63 -13.68
CA MET A 1 7.36 -12.87 -13.21
C MET A 1 6.99 -11.56 -12.50
N LYS A 2 5.90 -10.87 -12.88
CA LYS A 2 5.39 -9.66 -12.21
C LYS A 2 4.79 -9.92 -10.81
N GLU A 3 4.01 -10.98 -10.62
CA GLU A 3 3.33 -11.28 -9.33
C GLU A 3 4.30 -11.46 -8.14
N LYS A 4 5.48 -12.05 -8.38
CA LYS A 4 6.52 -12.19 -7.34
C LYS A 4 7.10 -10.84 -6.93
N GLN A 5 7.12 -9.87 -7.84
CA GLN A 5 7.68 -8.55 -7.61
C GLN A 5 6.69 -7.70 -6.79
N THR A 6 5.39 -7.78 -7.12
CA THR A 6 4.30 -7.14 -6.38
C THR A 6 4.16 -7.67 -4.94
N LEU A 7 4.29 -8.99 -4.73
CA LEU A 7 4.30 -9.60 -3.40
C LEU A 7 5.50 -9.17 -2.54
N VAL A 8 6.65 -8.91 -3.17
CA VAL A 8 7.85 -8.40 -2.47
C VAL A 8 7.64 -6.93 -2.08
N GLU A 9 6.98 -6.13 -2.91
CA GLU A 9 6.66 -4.72 -2.63
C GLU A 9 5.60 -4.60 -1.52
N LEU A 10 4.55 -5.42 -1.55
CA LEU A 10 3.53 -5.49 -0.49
C LEU A 10 4.12 -5.97 0.86
N LYS A 11 5.01 -6.98 0.85
CA LYS A 11 5.77 -7.37 2.06
C LYS A 11 6.66 -6.24 2.58
N THR A 12 7.19 -5.39 1.70
CA THR A 12 8.04 -4.26 2.10
C THR A 12 7.21 -3.20 2.85
N ILE A 13 5.97 -2.94 2.41
CA ILE A 13 5.07 -1.97 3.06
C ILE A 13 4.58 -2.48 4.43
N VAL A 14 4.24 -3.77 4.55
CA VAL A 14 3.82 -4.38 5.83
C VAL A 14 4.98 -4.46 6.84
N ASN A 15 6.22 -4.72 6.37
CA ASN A 15 7.40 -4.80 7.24
C ASN A 15 7.89 -3.43 7.77
N LEU A 16 7.31 -2.31 7.30
CA LEU A 16 7.55 -0.98 7.89
C LEU A 16 6.98 -0.83 9.31
N GLN A 17 6.10 -1.74 9.73
CA GLN A 17 5.48 -1.76 11.06
C GLN A 17 6.18 -2.67 12.09
N ILE A 18 7.22 -3.42 11.69
CA ILE A 18 7.90 -4.38 12.59
C ILE A 18 9.24 -3.78 13.06
N PRO A 19 9.45 -3.55 14.38
CA PRO A 19 10.70 -3.03 14.95
C PRO A 19 11.88 -4.01 14.85
N GLU A 20 11.61 -5.31 14.71
CA GLU A 20 12.63 -6.38 14.75
C GLU A 20 13.31 -6.65 13.40
N TYR A 21 12.92 -5.95 12.34
CA TYR A 21 13.50 -6.08 11.00
C TYR A 21 14.99 -5.66 10.95
N ASP A 22 15.45 -4.88 11.93
CA ASP A 22 16.79 -4.28 12.01
C ASP A 22 17.93 -5.28 12.37
N LYS A 23 17.62 -6.54 12.74
CA LYS A 23 18.63 -7.48 13.30
C LYS A 23 19.17 -8.57 12.37
N LEU A 24 18.72 -8.69 11.12
CA LEU A 24 19.13 -9.80 10.24
C LEU A 24 19.81 -9.29 8.98
N LEU A 25 21.15 -9.27 8.91
CA LEU A 25 21.83 -8.76 7.69
C LEU A 25 23.30 -9.14 7.44
N THR A 26 23.77 -10.31 7.88
CA THR A 26 25.13 -10.74 7.53
C THR A 26 25.26 -11.23 6.07
N ASP A 27 24.22 -11.86 5.49
CA ASP A 27 24.40 -12.68 4.27
C ASP A 27 23.65 -12.22 3.00
N LEU A 28 23.13 -10.99 2.93
CA LEU A 28 22.39 -10.51 1.74
C LEU A 28 23.28 -9.87 0.64
N PRO A 29 22.89 -9.98 -0.65
CA PRO A 29 23.53 -9.28 -1.76
C PRO A 29 23.62 -7.75 -1.53
N ASN A 30 24.67 -7.11 -2.07
CA ASN A 30 24.93 -5.67 -1.85
C ASN A 30 23.77 -4.74 -2.28
N GLN A 31 22.98 -5.14 -3.28
CA GLN A 31 21.81 -4.36 -3.72
C GLN A 31 20.71 -4.34 -2.66
N ASP A 32 20.50 -5.47 -1.96
CA ASP A 32 19.50 -5.59 -0.90
C ASP A 32 19.94 -4.81 0.35
N LYS A 33 21.24 -4.76 0.62
CA LYS A 33 21.83 -3.92 1.70
C LYS A 33 21.56 -2.43 1.50
N ILE A 34 21.64 -1.94 0.25
CA ILE A 34 21.35 -0.53 -0.07
C ILE A 34 19.85 -0.24 0.03
N LYS A 35 18.99 -1.13 -0.49
CA LYS A 35 17.53 -0.98 -0.39
C LYS A 35 17.10 -0.91 1.07
N PHE A 36 17.55 -1.88 1.87
CA PHE A 36 17.24 -1.94 3.29
C PHE A 36 17.70 -0.70 4.06
N ARG A 37 18.93 -0.24 3.81
CA ARG A 37 19.42 1.00 4.44
C ARG A 37 18.52 2.19 4.12
N ARG A 38 18.08 2.32 2.86
CA ARG A 38 17.15 3.38 2.45
C ARG A 38 15.81 3.27 3.15
N ASP A 39 15.30 2.06 3.36
CA ASP A 39 14.03 1.84 4.07
C ASP A 39 14.14 2.29 5.54
N ILE A 40 15.25 1.98 6.22
CA ILE A 40 15.52 2.47 7.59
C ILE A 40 15.68 4.00 7.60
N VAL A 41 16.46 4.57 6.69
CA VAL A 41 16.66 6.02 6.58
C VAL A 41 15.32 6.72 6.41
N ASN A 42 14.44 6.19 5.55
CA ASN A 42 13.11 6.76 5.31
C ASN A 42 12.23 6.67 6.57
N ARG A 43 12.22 5.50 7.24
CA ARG A 43 11.47 5.30 8.48
C ARG A 43 11.87 6.29 9.56
N LEU A 44 13.18 6.42 9.83
CA LEU A 44 13.68 7.36 10.84
C LEU A 44 13.39 8.81 10.46
N ARG A 45 13.45 9.16 9.16
CA ARG A 45 13.09 10.49 8.69
C ARG A 45 11.62 10.81 8.95
N ILE A 46 10.71 9.87 8.69
CA ILE A 46 9.27 10.01 8.95
C ILE A 46 9.01 10.13 10.46
N SER A 47 9.77 9.41 11.29
CA SER A 47 9.72 9.52 12.75
C SER A 47 10.31 10.82 13.31
N GLY A 48 10.73 11.77 12.47
CA GLY A 48 11.15 13.11 12.88
C GLY A 48 12.65 13.26 13.17
N TYR A 49 13.47 12.23 12.96
CA TYR A 49 14.91 12.31 13.19
C TYR A 49 15.60 13.25 12.18
N ARG A 50 16.63 13.94 12.65
CA ARG A 50 17.53 14.77 11.85
C ARG A 50 18.58 13.91 11.17
N ASN A 51 19.08 14.33 10.02
CA ASN A 51 20.03 13.55 9.21
C ASN A 51 21.28 13.10 9.99
N LYS A 52 21.79 13.93 10.92
CA LYS A 52 22.91 13.58 11.79
C LYS A 52 22.57 12.42 12.73
N GLU A 53 21.41 12.48 13.37
CA GLU A 53 20.92 11.44 14.29
C GLU A 53 20.67 10.12 13.53
N ILE A 54 20.17 10.20 12.30
CA ILE A 54 20.00 9.04 11.41
C ILE A 54 21.36 8.41 11.06
N ALA A 55 22.35 9.24 10.71
CA ALA A 55 23.69 8.79 10.37
C ALA A 55 24.36 8.07 11.54
N GLU A 56 24.24 8.63 12.75
CA GLU A 56 24.73 8.03 14.00
C GLU A 56 24.02 6.71 14.31
N LYS A 57 22.69 6.66 14.20
CA LYS A 57 21.89 5.47 14.54
C LYS A 57 22.11 4.29 13.60
N ILE A 58 22.39 4.55 12.32
CA ILE A 58 22.66 3.52 11.30
C ILE A 58 24.17 3.20 11.20
N GLY A 59 25.03 4.03 11.79
CA GLY A 59 26.48 3.86 11.70
C GLY A 59 27.03 4.13 10.29
N CYS A 60 26.52 5.18 9.62
CA CYS A 60 26.98 5.57 8.28
C CYS A 60 27.31 7.06 8.19
N SER A 61 27.92 7.49 7.07
CA SER A 61 28.25 8.91 6.91
C SER A 61 27.01 9.77 6.67
N LEU A 62 27.02 11.02 7.15
CA LEU A 62 25.97 12.00 6.87
C LEU A 62 25.70 12.13 5.36
N ARG A 63 26.78 12.15 4.55
CA ARG A 63 26.71 12.22 3.09
C ARG A 63 25.97 11.02 2.48
N THR A 64 26.08 9.83 3.08
CA THR A 64 25.36 8.63 2.64
C THR A 64 23.86 8.80 2.90
N VAL A 65 23.48 9.28 4.09
CA VAL A 65 22.08 9.56 4.45
C VAL A 65 21.48 10.59 3.49
N GLU A 66 22.20 11.67 3.20
CA GLU A 66 21.74 12.73 2.28
C GLU A 66 21.51 12.20 0.86
N LYS A 67 22.43 11.39 0.33
CA LYS A 67 22.26 10.74 -0.97
C LYS A 67 21.06 9.82 -1.01
N ASP A 68 20.88 9.00 0.03
CA ASP A 68 19.75 8.08 0.11
C ASP A 68 18.42 8.84 0.20
N LEU A 69 18.34 9.91 0.99
CA LEU A 69 17.17 10.78 1.06
C LEU A 69 16.85 11.47 -0.28
N GLN A 70 17.88 11.89 -1.02
CA GLN A 70 17.69 12.48 -2.36
C GLN A 70 17.06 11.47 -3.32
N ILE A 71 17.59 10.23 -3.35
CA ILE A 71 17.06 9.16 -4.19
C ILE A 71 15.62 8.79 -3.79
N ILE A 72 15.33 8.76 -2.49
CA ILE A 72 13.96 8.54 -1.98
C ILE A 72 13.03 9.63 -2.52
N ARG A 73 13.42 10.91 -2.44
CA ARG A 73 12.61 12.03 -2.97
C ARG A 73 12.38 11.93 -4.47
N GLU A 74 13.40 11.58 -5.25
CA GLU A 74 13.29 11.42 -6.70
C GLU A 74 12.34 10.28 -7.06
N ARG A 75 12.41 9.16 -6.33
CA ARG A 75 11.45 8.05 -6.47
C ARG A 75 10.04 8.47 -6.11
N SER A 76 9.84 9.17 -5.00
CA SER A 76 8.52 9.68 -4.61
C SER A 76 7.94 10.64 -5.64
N LYS A 77 8.80 11.49 -6.24
CA LYS A 77 8.38 12.41 -7.31
C LYS A 77 7.93 11.64 -8.55
N LYS A 78 8.73 10.67 -9.00
CA LYS A 78 8.40 9.80 -10.13
C LYS A 78 7.11 9.02 -9.89
N TRP A 79 6.96 8.46 -8.69
CA TRP A 79 5.73 7.77 -8.31
C TRP A 79 4.52 8.70 -8.38
N TYR A 80 4.63 9.91 -7.82
CA TYR A 80 3.54 10.88 -7.86
C TYR A 80 3.15 11.26 -9.29
N THR A 81 4.12 11.47 -10.19
CA THR A 81 3.84 11.94 -11.56
C THR A 81 3.37 10.83 -12.49
N ASP A 82 3.90 9.62 -12.36
CA ASP A 82 3.79 8.60 -13.41
C ASP A 82 2.97 7.37 -12.99
N GLU A 83 2.91 7.07 -11.68
CA GLU A 83 2.46 5.77 -11.18
C GLU A 83 1.31 5.89 -10.16
N SER A 84 1.15 7.04 -9.49
CA SER A 84 0.17 7.25 -8.42
C SER A 84 -1.28 7.05 -8.85
N ILE A 85 -1.64 7.51 -10.06
CA ILE A 85 -2.97 7.34 -10.63
C ILE A 85 -3.22 5.87 -10.95
N LYS A 86 -2.21 5.17 -11.49
CA LYS A 86 -2.30 3.76 -11.83
C LYS A 86 -2.47 2.91 -10.57
N ASP A 87 -1.67 3.16 -9.54
CA ASP A 87 -1.76 2.47 -8.25
C ASP A 87 -3.10 2.76 -7.55
N TYR A 88 -3.59 4.00 -7.64
CA TYR A 88 -4.92 4.34 -7.15
C TYR A 88 -6.01 3.55 -7.88
N CYS A 89 -5.96 3.48 -9.22
CA CYS A 89 -6.90 2.69 -10.01
C CYS A 89 -6.85 1.20 -9.67
N GLU A 90 -5.65 0.62 -9.56
CA GLU A 90 -5.44 -0.78 -9.15
C GLU A 90 -6.03 -1.02 -7.75
N SER A 91 -5.79 -0.12 -6.80
CA SER A 91 -6.35 -0.24 -5.44
C SER A 91 -7.89 -0.23 -5.44
N ILE A 92 -8.53 0.59 -6.29
CA ILE A 92 -10.00 0.60 -6.38
C ILE A 92 -10.50 -0.73 -6.95
N GLN A 93 -9.82 -1.28 -7.95
CA GLN A 93 -10.19 -2.57 -8.53
C GLN A 93 -10.09 -3.69 -7.48
N ASP A 94 -9.03 -3.70 -6.67
CA ASP A 94 -8.88 -4.66 -5.57
C ASP A 94 -10.02 -4.54 -4.55
N PHE A 95 -10.41 -3.32 -4.18
CA PHE A 95 -11.56 -3.10 -3.29
C PHE A 95 -12.88 -3.59 -3.90
N ILE A 96 -13.10 -3.39 -5.21
CA ILE A 96 -14.29 -3.89 -5.89
C ILE A 96 -14.37 -5.42 -5.80
N ILE A 97 -13.27 -6.12 -6.08
CA ILE A 97 -13.18 -7.58 -5.98
C ILE A 97 -13.43 -8.02 -4.53
N PHE A 98 -12.85 -7.32 -3.56
CA PHE A 98 -13.08 -7.59 -2.14
C PHE A 98 -14.56 -7.50 -1.78
N TYR A 99 -15.26 -6.45 -2.22
CA TYR A 99 -16.70 -6.31 -1.96
C TYR A 99 -17.53 -7.41 -2.63
N ASP A 100 -17.16 -7.85 -3.84
CA ASP A 100 -17.85 -8.96 -4.51
C ASP A 100 -17.75 -10.25 -3.70
N ASN A 101 -16.54 -10.62 -3.29
CA ASN A 101 -16.31 -11.81 -2.48
C ASN A 101 -17.05 -11.71 -1.14
N ALA A 102 -16.96 -10.56 -0.47
CA ALA A 102 -17.64 -10.37 0.82
C ALA A 102 -19.16 -10.42 0.70
N ILE A 103 -19.74 -9.93 -0.40
CA ILE A 103 -21.18 -10.04 -0.65
C ILE A 103 -21.57 -11.49 -0.91
N GLU A 104 -20.78 -12.25 -1.68
CA GLU A 104 -21.02 -13.67 -1.94
C GLU A 104 -20.98 -14.49 -0.65
N ASP A 105 -19.96 -14.29 0.19
CA ASP A 105 -19.84 -14.96 1.49
C ASP A 105 -21.05 -14.65 2.40
N LEU A 106 -21.48 -13.38 2.44
CA LEU A 106 -22.66 -12.97 3.22
C LEU A 106 -23.95 -13.58 2.65
N GLN A 107 -24.05 -13.76 1.33
CA GLN A 107 -25.19 -14.43 0.72
C GLN A 107 -25.26 -15.91 1.09
N ILE A 108 -24.11 -16.60 1.12
CA ILE A 108 -24.03 -17.98 1.61
C ILE A 108 -24.48 -18.04 3.08
N LEU A 109 -23.91 -17.19 3.93
CA LEU A 109 -24.25 -17.12 5.35
C LEU A 109 -25.74 -16.84 5.57
N TYR A 110 -26.35 -15.97 4.76
CA TYR A 110 -27.79 -15.68 4.80
C TYR A 110 -28.65 -16.94 4.55
N GLN A 111 -28.23 -17.81 3.64
CA GLN A 111 -28.94 -19.06 3.34
C GLN A 111 -28.82 -20.08 4.47
N GLU A 112 -27.64 -20.16 5.09
CA GLU A 112 -27.34 -21.10 6.18
C GLU A 112 -27.98 -20.68 7.52
N THR A 113 -28.14 -19.38 7.73
CA THR A 113 -28.73 -18.83 8.95
C THR A 113 -30.21 -19.16 9.04
N THR A 114 -30.71 -19.50 10.23
CA THR A 114 -32.15 -19.77 10.47
C THR A 114 -32.83 -18.65 11.25
N GLU A 115 -32.08 -17.91 12.07
CA GLU A 115 -32.60 -16.81 12.87
C GLU A 115 -32.93 -15.59 11.99
N ILE A 116 -34.17 -15.10 12.09
CA ILE A 116 -34.67 -13.97 11.30
C ILE A 116 -33.88 -12.69 11.61
N LYS A 117 -33.50 -12.48 12.88
CA LYS A 117 -32.76 -11.30 13.31
C LYS A 117 -31.37 -11.25 12.67
N GLU A 118 -30.63 -12.36 12.72
CA GLU A 118 -29.32 -12.48 12.08
C GLU A 118 -29.42 -12.32 10.55
N LYS A 119 -30.44 -12.91 9.92
CA LYS A 119 -30.72 -12.69 8.49
C LYS A 119 -30.89 -11.21 8.13
N LEU A 120 -31.60 -10.44 8.96
CA LEU A 120 -31.77 -9.00 8.74
C LEU A 120 -30.44 -8.23 8.87
N GLU A 121 -29.60 -8.59 9.85
CA GLU A 121 -28.28 -7.99 10.02
C GLU A 121 -27.37 -8.28 8.82
N ILE A 122 -27.39 -9.52 8.31
CA ILE A 122 -26.65 -9.92 7.11
C ILE A 122 -27.13 -9.12 5.88
N LEU A 123 -28.44 -8.98 5.67
CA LEU A 123 -28.99 -8.19 4.56
C LEU A 123 -28.59 -6.71 4.65
N ASN A 124 -28.57 -6.14 5.86
CA ASN A 124 -28.11 -4.77 6.07
C ASN A 124 -26.63 -4.63 5.68
N LYS A 125 -25.78 -5.59 6.05
CA LYS A 125 -24.36 -5.59 5.67
C LYS A 125 -24.13 -5.76 4.17
N ILE A 126 -24.89 -6.63 3.50
CA ILE A 126 -24.86 -6.75 2.03
C ILE A 126 -25.21 -5.40 1.39
N THR A 127 -26.22 -4.71 1.92
CA THR A 127 -26.66 -3.40 1.39
C THR A 127 -25.57 -2.34 1.58
N GLU A 128 -24.93 -2.30 2.76
CA GLU A 128 -23.79 -1.42 3.04
C GLU A 128 -22.65 -1.64 2.03
N PHE A 129 -22.23 -2.88 1.84
CA PHE A 129 -21.14 -3.22 0.91
C PHE A 129 -21.47 -2.89 -0.55
N ARG A 130 -22.73 -3.11 -0.98
CA ARG A 130 -23.18 -2.69 -2.31
C ARG A 130 -23.11 -1.17 -2.50
N ASN A 131 -23.53 -0.41 -1.49
CA ASN A 131 -23.48 1.05 -1.54
C ASN A 131 -22.03 1.56 -1.60
N SER A 132 -21.14 1.03 -0.75
CA SER A 132 -19.71 1.38 -0.78
C SER A 132 -19.05 1.02 -2.11
N LYS A 133 -19.40 -0.12 -2.71
CA LYS A 133 -18.94 -0.52 -4.04
C LYS A 133 -19.42 0.44 -5.13
N LEU A 134 -20.68 0.88 -5.09
CA LEU A 134 -21.21 1.88 -6.04
C LEU A 134 -20.51 3.24 -5.90
N GLU A 135 -20.22 3.67 -4.67
CA GLU A 135 -19.47 4.90 -4.42
C GLU A 135 -18.06 4.82 -5.02
N LEU A 136 -17.37 3.69 -4.87
CA LEU A 136 -16.06 3.45 -5.49
C LEU A 136 -16.11 3.51 -7.02
N TYR A 137 -17.12 2.92 -7.65
CA TYR A 137 -17.32 3.06 -9.11
C TYR A 137 -17.58 4.50 -9.55
N SER A 138 -18.28 5.30 -8.75
CA SER A 138 -18.47 6.71 -9.07
C SER A 138 -17.14 7.47 -9.10
N LYS A 139 -16.23 7.13 -8.17
CA LYS A 139 -14.88 7.70 -8.09
C LYS A 139 -14.00 7.27 -9.27
N THR A 140 -14.10 6.03 -9.76
CA THR A 140 -13.33 5.60 -10.93
C THR A 140 -13.77 6.29 -12.22
N LYS A 141 -15.07 6.61 -12.37
CA LYS A 141 -15.55 7.38 -13.52
C LYS A 141 -14.96 8.78 -13.58
N SER A 142 -14.83 9.45 -12.42
CA SER A 142 -14.16 10.75 -12.32
C SER A 142 -12.67 10.67 -12.69
N VAL A 143 -11.98 9.59 -12.31
CA VAL A 143 -10.57 9.37 -12.69
C VAL A 143 -10.41 9.11 -14.18
N LYS A 144 -11.30 8.31 -14.78
CA LYS A 144 -11.27 8.04 -16.22
C LYS A 144 -11.42 9.33 -17.03
N ASN A 145 -12.38 10.19 -16.66
CA ASN A 145 -12.57 11.48 -17.32
C ASN A 145 -11.31 12.37 -17.19
N PHE A 146 -10.70 12.42 -16.01
CA PHE A 146 -9.46 13.18 -15.79
C PHE A 146 -8.27 12.68 -16.63
N ILE A 147 -8.17 11.36 -16.84
CA ILE A 147 -7.12 10.78 -17.68
C ILE A 147 -7.37 11.11 -19.16
N GLU A 148 -8.62 11.07 -19.62
CA GLU A 148 -8.99 11.43 -20.99
C GLU A 148 -8.73 12.94 -21.27
N GLU A 149 -9.01 13.82 -20.30
CA GLU A 149 -8.71 15.27 -20.38
C GLU A 149 -7.20 15.58 -20.41
N LEU A 150 -6.35 14.75 -19.82
CA LEU A 150 -4.88 14.92 -19.86
C LEU A 150 -4.25 14.48 -21.19
N GLN A 151 -5.01 13.84 -22.08
CA GLN A 151 -4.54 13.37 -23.38
C GLN A 151 -4.92 14.33 -24.54
N GLU A 152 -5.69 15.38 -24.28
CA GLU A 152 -5.99 16.50 -25.19
C GLU A 152 -5.01 17.67 -25.02
#